data_AF-S0FI60-F1
#
_entry.id   AF-S0FI60-F1
#
_cell.length_a   1.000
_cell.length_b   1.000
_cell.length_c   1.000
_cell.angle_alpha   90.00
_cell.angle_beta   90.00
_cell.angle_gamma   90.00
#
_symmetry.space_group_name_H-M   'P 1'
#
loop_
_entity.id
_entity.type
_entity.pdbx_description
1 polymer ?
#
loop_
_entity_poly.entity_id
_entity_poly.type
_entity_poly.pdbx_seq_one_letter_code
_entity_poly.pdbx_strand_id
1 'polypeptide(L)'
;MQEGIDLNNYNYEYLNIEDIKKINDKALLQRVEKTYEFLKLCEIYLNDVKDDYGKKKIASLRVDIIRYQLELLIRECFARGLKHGLKMA
;
A
#
# COMPACT_ATOMS: atom_id res chain seq x y z
N MET A 1 17.80 -19.79 -7.30
CA MET A 1 17.06 -20.01 -6.04
C MET A 1 16.21 -18.76 -5.87
N GLN A 2 14.94 -18.82 -6.25
CA GLN A 2 14.07 -17.64 -6.29
C GLN A 2 13.43 -17.54 -4.91
N GLU A 3 13.97 -16.65 -4.08
CA GLU A 3 13.43 -16.35 -2.76
C GLU A 3 12.04 -15.74 -2.97
N GLY A 4 11.00 -16.58 -2.91
CA GLY A 4 9.62 -16.14 -3.01
C GLY A 4 9.36 -15.11 -1.93
N ILE A 5 8.92 -13.92 -2.34
CA ILE A 5 8.54 -12.85 -1.41
C ILE A 5 7.40 -13.38 -0.55
N ASP A 6 7.68 -13.72 0.70
CA ASP A 6 6.68 -14.17 1.65
C ASP A 6 5.85 -12.96 2.13
N LEU A 7 4.74 -12.72 1.42
CA LEU A 7 3.78 -11.68 1.79
C LEU A 7 2.97 -12.03 3.04
N ASN A 8 3.07 -13.25 3.60
CA ASN A 8 2.35 -13.62 4.82
C ASN A 8 2.97 -12.96 6.06
N ASN A 9 4.26 -12.63 6.01
CA ASN A 9 4.97 -11.97 7.11
C ASN A 9 4.74 -10.45 7.16
N TYR A 10 4.12 -9.86 6.14
CA TYR A 10 3.75 -8.45 6.11
C TYR A 10 2.27 -8.27 6.51
N ASN A 11 2.03 -8.07 7.80
CA ASN A 11 0.71 -7.72 8.30
C ASN A 11 0.40 -6.25 7.98
N TYR A 12 -0.15 -5.98 6.79
CA TYR A 12 -0.62 -4.65 6.43
C TYR A 12 -1.99 -4.40 7.04
N GLU A 13 -2.06 -3.44 7.95
CA GLU A 13 -3.30 -3.04 8.60
C GLU A 13 -3.99 -1.93 7.79
N TYR A 14 -5.14 -2.25 7.22
CA TYR A 14 -6.02 -1.30 6.55
C TYR A 14 -6.62 -0.32 7.56
N LEU A 15 -6.68 0.97 7.21
CA LEU A 15 -7.27 2.02 8.05
C LEU A 15 -8.50 2.60 7.36
N ASN A 16 -9.60 2.74 8.09
CA ASN A 16 -10.76 3.45 7.58
C ASN A 16 -10.49 4.95 7.52
N ILE A 17 -11.28 5.65 6.70
CA ILE A 17 -11.16 7.11 6.48
C ILE A 17 -11.24 7.89 7.80
N GLU A 18 -12.10 7.46 8.73
CA GLU A 18 -12.25 8.11 10.04
C GLU A 18 -11.01 7.98 10.91
N ASP A 19 -10.32 6.84 10.84
CA ASP A 19 -9.09 6.61 11.59
C ASP A 19 -7.94 7.41 10.98
N ILE A 20 -7.84 7.47 9.65
CA ILE A 20 -6.86 8.29 8.92
C ILE A 20 -6.92 9.75 9.38
N LYS A 21 -8.14 10.30 9.56
CA LYS A 21 -8.34 11.68 10.03
C LYS A 21 -7.84 11.93 11.46
N LYS A 22 -7.76 10.90 12.31
CA LYS A 22 -7.32 11.02 13.70
C LYS A 22 -5.80 10.90 13.88
N ILE A 23 -5.09 10.43 12.85
CA ILE A 23 -3.64 10.27 12.89
C ILE A 23 -2.98 11.64 12.89
N ASN A 24 -1.90 11.83 13.65
CA ASN A 24 -1.09 13.05 13.56
C ASN A 24 -0.27 13.11 12.26
N ASP A 25 0.19 14.29 11.89
CA ASP A 25 0.84 14.53 10.59
C ASP A 25 2.10 13.69 10.36
N LYS A 26 2.92 13.50 11.42
CA LYS A 26 4.14 12.68 11.34
C LYS A 26 3.80 11.22 11.07
N ALA A 27 2.83 10.68 11.80
CA ALA A 27 2.40 9.30 11.64
C ALA A 27 1.66 9.09 10.30
N LEU A 28 0.92 10.10 9.82
CA LEU A 28 0.29 10.07 8.51
C LEU A 28 1.33 9.97 7.37
N LEU A 29 2.38 10.81 7.41
CA LEU A 29 3.48 10.75 6.44
C LEU A 29 4.23 9.41 6.47
N GLN A 30 4.53 8.90 7.67
CA GLN A 30 5.14 7.58 7.83
C GLN A 30 4.24 6.45 7.28
N ARG A 31 2.92 6.57 7.44
CA ARG A 31 1.98 5.57 6.93
C ARG A 31 1.88 5.61 5.41
N VAL A 32 1.94 6.81 4.80
CA VAL A 32 2.01 6.98 3.35
C VAL A 32 3.24 6.28 2.78
N GLU A 33 4.42 6.52 3.37
CA GLU A 33 5.68 5.89 2.94
C GLU A 33 5.61 4.36 3.02
N LYS A 34 5.26 3.82 4.19
CA LYS A 34 5.13 2.38 4.40
C LYS A 34 4.09 1.72 3.49
N THR A 35 2.97 2.41 3.24
CA THR A 35 1.93 1.90 2.33
C THR A 35 2.42 1.86 0.90
N TYR A 36 3.18 2.87 0.47
CA TYR A 36 3.78 2.88 -0.86
C TYR A 36 4.85 1.79 -1.04
N GLU A 37 5.70 1.56 -0.03
CA GLU A 37 6.65 0.43 -0.05
C GLU A 37 5.93 -0.92 -0.13
N PHE A 38 4.85 -1.08 0.66
CA PHE A 38 4.06 -2.31 0.63
C PHE A 38 3.33 -2.52 -0.70
N LEU A 39 2.85 -1.44 -1.33
CA LEU A 39 2.26 -1.49 -2.66
C LEU A 39 3.25 -2.07 -3.69
N LYS A 40 4.51 -1.60 -3.67
CA LYS A 40 5.55 -2.12 -4.56
C LYS A 40 5.79 -3.61 -4.36
N LEU A 41 5.83 -4.08 -3.11
CA LEU A 41 5.98 -5.51 -2.82
C LEU A 41 4.80 -6.32 -3.37
N CYS A 42 3.57 -5.80 -3.26
CA CYS A 42 2.39 -6.42 -3.84
C CYS A 42 2.46 -6.47 -5.38
N GLU A 43 2.93 -5.40 -6.02
CA GLU A 43 3.11 -5.34 -7.47
C GLU A 43 4.20 -6.32 -7.96
N ILE A 44 5.32 -6.47 -7.23
CA ILE A 44 6.36 -7.45 -7.53
C ILE A 44 5.78 -8.87 -7.41
N TYR A 45 5.05 -9.16 -6.33
CA TYR A 45 4.43 -10.48 -6.15
C TYR A 45 3.39 -10.79 -7.23
N LEU A 46 2.53 -9.83 -7.59
CA LEU A 46 1.59 -9.99 -8.69
C LEU A 46 2.29 -10.35 -10.00
N ASN A 47 3.48 -9.81 -10.24
CA ASN A 47 4.30 -10.16 -11.39
C ASN A 47 4.92 -11.55 -11.30
N ASP A 48 5.25 -12.03 -10.10
CA ASP A 48 5.80 -13.36 -9.85
C ASP A 48 4.75 -14.48 -10.01
N VAL A 49 3.51 -14.25 -9.57
CA VAL A 49 2.44 -15.27 -9.62
C VAL A 49 1.60 -15.26 -10.92
N LYS A 50 2.12 -14.70 -12.01
CA LYS A 50 1.35 -14.48 -13.26
C LYS A 50 0.79 -15.75 -13.90
N ASP A 51 1.44 -16.88 -13.71
CA ASP A 51 1.09 -18.16 -14.31
C ASP A 51 0.07 -18.99 -13.49
N ASP A 52 -0.19 -18.61 -12.24
CA ASP A 52 -1.14 -19.28 -11.35
C ASP A 52 -2.40 -18.42 -11.21
N TYR A 53 -3.45 -18.75 -11.97
CA TYR A 53 -4.67 -17.92 -12.08
C TYR A 53 -5.31 -17.60 -10.72
N GLY A 54 -5.33 -18.56 -9.80
CA GLY A 54 -5.87 -18.37 -8.45
C GLY A 54 -5.06 -17.35 -7.64
N LYS A 55 -3.73 -17.51 -7.64
CA LYS A 55 -2.82 -16.59 -6.93
C LYS A 55 -2.79 -15.21 -7.58
N LYS A 56 -2.83 -15.14 -8.91
CA LYS A 56 -2.89 -13.87 -9.66
C LYS A 56 -4.11 -13.03 -9.30
N LYS A 57 -5.29 -13.66 -9.18
CA LYS A 57 -6.51 -12.95 -8.80
C LYS A 57 -6.40 -12.36 -7.39
N ILE A 58 -5.90 -13.14 -6.43
CA ILE A 58 -5.69 -12.68 -5.05
C ILE A 58 -4.66 -11.56 -4.99
N ALA A 59 -3.55 -11.71 -5.70
CA ALA A 59 -2.49 -10.71 -5.78
C ALA A 59 -3.01 -9.39 -6.39
N SER A 60 -3.82 -9.46 -7.44
CA SER A 60 -4.43 -8.28 -8.08
C SER A 60 -5.34 -7.53 -7.11
N LEU A 61 -6.24 -8.25 -6.42
CA LEU A 61 -7.13 -7.65 -5.43
C LEU A 61 -6.34 -6.98 -4.30
N ARG A 62 -5.24 -7.60 -3.86
CA ARG A 62 -4.36 -7.01 -2.84
C ARG A 62 -3.73 -5.72 -3.35
N VAL A 63 -3.21 -5.68 -4.58
CA VAL A 63 -2.69 -4.43 -5.18
C VAL A 63 -3.76 -3.34 -5.22
N ASP A 64 -4.98 -3.66 -5.67
CA ASP A 64 -6.08 -2.69 -5.77
C ASP A 64 -6.45 -2.10 -4.41
N ILE A 65 -6.56 -2.94 -3.37
CA ILE A 65 -6.88 -2.50 -2.00
C ILE A 65 -5.80 -1.55 -1.46
N ILE A 66 -4.52 -1.92 -1.61
CA ILE A 66 -3.42 -1.11 -1.09
C ILE A 66 -3.26 0.20 -1.87
N ARG A 67 -3.50 0.17 -3.18
CA ARG A 67 -3.48 1.37 -4.02
C ARG A 67 -4.59 2.35 -3.61
N TYR A 68 -5.80 1.84 -3.37
CA TYR A 68 -6.90 2.65 -2.84
C TYR A 68 -6.57 3.25 -1.46
N GLN A 69 -5.99 2.45 -0.57
CA GLN A 69 -5.57 2.92 0.76
C GLN A 69 -4.51 4.02 0.68
N LEU A 70 -3.55 3.88 -0.23
CA LEU A 70 -2.54 4.91 -0.49
C LEU A 70 -3.19 6.21 -0.97
N GLU A 71 -4.16 6.13 -1.89
CA GLU A 71 -4.91 7.31 -2.34
C GLU A 71 -5.61 8.04 -1.18
N LEU A 72 -6.25 7.30 -0.27
CA LEU A 72 -6.91 7.90 0.90
C LEU A 72 -5.92 8.66 1.79
N LEU A 73 -4.77 8.05 2.08
CA LEU A 73 -3.73 8.67 2.90
C LEU A 73 -3.14 9.92 2.22
N ILE A 74 -2.90 9.86 0.91
CA ILE A 74 -2.40 10.99 0.12
C ILE A 74 -3.42 12.13 0.08
N ARG A 75 -4.70 11.83 -0.12
CA ARG A 75 -5.78 12.84 -0.08
C ARG A 75 -5.84 13.53 1.28
N GLU A 76 -5.67 12.80 2.37
CA GLU A 76 -5.59 13.39 3.70
C GLU A 76 -4.34 14.28 3.86
N CYS A 77 -3.18 13.86 3.36
CA CYS A 77 -1.99 14.73 3.34
C CYS A 77 -2.26 16.04 2.59
N PHE A 78 -2.89 15.98 1.42
CA PHE A 78 -3.26 17.17 0.66
C PHE A 78 -4.25 18.06 1.40
N ALA A 79 -5.28 17.48 2.02
CA ALA A 79 -6.28 18.21 2.80
C ALA A 79 -5.65 19.00 3.96
N ARG A 80 -4.53 18.50 4.50
CA ARG A 80 -3.76 19.14 5.58
C ARG A 80 -2.59 20.02 5.09
N GLY A 81 -2.38 20.13 3.78
CA GLY A 81 -1.25 20.88 3.21
C GLY A 81 0.12 20.24 3.42
N LEU A 82 0.18 18.93 3.71
CA LEU A 82 1.41 18.19 3.94
C LEU A 82 2.04 17.74 2.61
N LYS A 83 3.34 17.98 2.45
CA LYS A 83 4.11 17.44 1.32
C LYS A 83 4.48 15.99 1.62
N HIS A 84 3.79 15.04 0.98
CA HIS A 84 3.99 13.60 1.17
C HIS A 84 5.27 13.04 0.52
N GLY A 85 6.03 13.84 -0.25
CA GLY A 85 7.37 13.48 -0.77
C GLY A 85 7.40 12.38 -1.85
N LEU A 86 6.32 11.61 -2.02
CA LEU A 86 6.19 10.61 -3.07
C LEU A 86 6.17 11.27 -4.45
N LYS A 87 7.18 10.97 -5.28
CA LYS A 87 7.09 11.17 -6.73
C LYS A 87 6.17 10.09 -7.28
N MET A 88 4.91 10.44 -7.54
CA MET A 88 4.07 9.65 -8.44
C MET A 88 4.71 9.73 -9.83
N ALA A 89 5.23 8.59 -10.29
CA ALA A 89 5.79 8.45 -11.64
C ALA A 89 4.66 8.23 -12.65
#